data_AF-A0A3D6CDH8-F1
#
_entry.id   AF-A0A3D6CDH8-F1
#
_cell.length_a   1.000
_cell.length_b   1.000
_cell.length_c   1.000
_cell.angle_alpha   90.00
_cell.angle_beta   90.00
_cell.angle_gamma   90.00
#
_symmetry.space_group_name_H-M   'P 1'
#
loop_
_entity.id
_entity.type
_entity.pdbx_description
1 polymer ?
#
loop_
_entity_poly.entity_id
_entity_poly.type
_entity_poly.pdbx_seq_one_letter_code
_entity_poly.pdbx_strand_id
1 'polypeptide(L)'
;MYFCRMKFVWILVCLAIGAIACKSSKKAPEGQAIPMPVDEPVKPVFFPVTSFLEGQLTEIREKGLNPIRVMKQTDGREDSTWLKMEELPFELKEFFQPRIDSAGMSNWFSEKSFMDESLGFITLTYERKSELPDSIDLKEWTVYIDPETDKVNRIYIVRQSGDSTRQLTWQAGKQCHIVHILSPEGAKPVVQKDVYYHWDF
;
A
#
# COMPACT_ATOMS: atom_id res chain seq x y z
N MET A 1 43.67 -34.21 -37.93
CA MET A 1 45.08 -33.83 -38.08
C MET A 1 45.13 -32.31 -38.09
N TYR A 2 45.64 -31.72 -37.01
CA TYR A 2 45.84 -30.27 -36.88
C TYR A 2 47.08 -29.81 -37.67
N PHE A 3 47.18 -28.48 -37.78
CA PHE A 3 48.30 -27.64 -38.25
C PHE A 3 48.25 -27.23 -39.74
N CYS A 4 47.90 -25.99 -40.07
CA CYS A 4 48.49 -24.68 -39.72
C CYS A 4 49.43 -24.20 -40.85
N ARG A 5 49.06 -23.09 -41.49
CA ARG A 5 49.94 -21.95 -41.81
C ARG A 5 49.06 -20.84 -42.45
N MET A 6 48.86 -19.68 -41.82
CA MET A 6 49.79 -18.55 -41.74
C MET A 6 49.90 -17.86 -43.12
N LYS A 7 49.64 -16.57 -43.35
CA LYS A 7 49.41 -15.40 -42.51
C LYS A 7 48.99 -14.25 -43.44
N PHE A 8 48.08 -13.40 -42.98
CA PHE A 8 48.23 -11.93 -43.01
C PHE A 8 48.64 -11.27 -44.34
N VAL A 9 47.72 -11.19 -45.29
CA VAL A 9 47.63 -10.08 -46.27
C VAL A 9 46.14 -9.93 -46.58
N TRP A 10 45.64 -8.72 -46.87
CA TRP A 10 44.27 -8.39 -47.31
C TRP A 10 43.25 -7.92 -46.26
N ILE A 11 43.71 -7.36 -45.15
CA ILE A 11 42.98 -6.26 -44.48
C ILE A 11 43.14 -5.02 -45.40
N LEU A 12 42.26 -4.83 -46.40
CA LEU A 12 42.03 -3.56 -47.13
C LEU A 12 41.07 -3.69 -48.34
N VAL A 13 39.93 -4.37 -48.23
CA VAL A 13 38.95 -4.45 -49.37
C VAL A 13 37.48 -4.16 -48.99
N CYS A 14 37.14 -3.96 -47.71
CA CYS A 14 35.72 -3.77 -47.32
C CYS A 14 35.21 -2.32 -47.30
N LEU A 15 35.89 -1.37 -47.94
CA LEU A 15 35.51 0.05 -47.83
C LEU A 15 35.62 0.82 -49.14
N ALA A 16 34.86 0.39 -50.17
CA ALA A 16 34.41 1.25 -51.26
C ALA A 16 33.55 0.42 -52.22
N ILE A 17 32.24 0.61 -52.21
CA ILE A 17 31.37 0.78 -53.40
C ILE A 17 30.02 1.21 -52.82
N GLY A 18 29.77 2.51 -52.87
CA GLY A 18 28.47 3.09 -52.60
C GLY A 18 27.61 3.12 -53.85
N ALA A 19 26.31 3.31 -53.59
CA ALA A 19 25.32 3.93 -54.47
C ALA A 19 24.96 3.23 -55.79
N ILE A 20 23.93 2.39 -55.75
CA ILE A 20 22.91 2.35 -56.82
C ILE A 20 21.54 2.43 -56.16
N ALA A 21 20.93 3.61 -56.27
CA ALA A 21 19.53 3.86 -56.03
C ALA A 21 18.71 3.47 -57.27
N CYS A 22 17.57 2.81 -57.08
CA CYS A 22 16.43 2.93 -57.99
C CYS A 22 15.08 2.67 -57.30
N LYS A 23 14.29 3.75 -57.29
CA LYS A 23 12.83 3.88 -57.22
C LYS A 23 12.00 2.61 -57.46
N SER A 24 11.10 2.32 -56.51
CA SER A 24 9.75 1.83 -56.80
C SER A 24 8.76 2.49 -55.85
N SER A 25 7.88 3.32 -56.40
CA SER A 25 6.79 3.99 -55.71
C SER A 25 5.58 3.07 -55.67
N LYS A 26 5.17 2.64 -54.47
CA LYS A 26 3.81 2.16 -54.22
C LYS A 26 3.17 3.07 -53.20
N LYS A 27 2.16 3.82 -53.65
CA LYS A 27 1.30 4.66 -52.82
C LYS A 27 0.62 3.77 -51.77
N ALA A 28 0.87 4.03 -50.50
CA ALA A 28 0.05 3.55 -49.40
C ALA A 28 -1.20 4.45 -49.31
N PRO A 29 -2.41 3.89 -49.12
CA PRO A 29 -3.63 4.68 -49.02
C PRO A 29 -3.65 5.46 -47.69
N GLU A 30 -3.91 6.75 -47.80
CA GLU A 30 -4.29 7.63 -46.70
C GLU A 30 -5.66 7.22 -46.13
N GLY A 31 -5.78 7.29 -44.81
CA GLY A 31 -6.97 7.84 -44.16
C GLY A 31 -8.08 6.88 -43.78
N GLN A 32 -7.89 6.16 -42.67
CA GLN A 32 -8.91 6.14 -41.61
C GLN A 32 -8.18 6.35 -40.28
N ALA A 33 -8.30 7.56 -39.73
CA ALA A 33 -7.99 7.81 -38.33
C ALA A 33 -8.98 6.97 -37.51
N ILE A 34 -8.52 5.84 -37.00
CA ILE A 34 -9.18 5.18 -35.89
C ILE A 34 -9.17 6.23 -34.78
N PRO A 35 -10.32 6.68 -34.24
CA PRO A 35 -10.30 7.50 -33.05
C PRO A 35 -9.50 6.70 -32.01
N MET A 36 -8.35 7.23 -31.62
CA MET A 36 -7.65 6.74 -30.44
C MET A 36 -8.71 6.71 -29.34
N PRO A 37 -8.84 5.60 -28.58
CA PRO A 37 -9.60 5.65 -27.35
C PRO A 37 -9.07 6.87 -26.60
N VAL A 38 -9.95 7.82 -26.32
CA VAL A 38 -9.66 8.80 -25.28
C VAL A 38 -9.32 7.93 -24.09
N ASP A 39 -8.04 7.92 -23.69
CA ASP A 39 -7.61 7.30 -22.44
C ASP A 39 -8.43 8.00 -21.37
N GLU A 40 -9.58 7.41 -21.02
CA GLU A 40 -10.23 7.74 -19.78
C GLU A 40 -9.17 7.59 -18.71
N PRO A 41 -8.94 8.60 -17.85
CA PRO A 41 -7.90 8.52 -16.85
C PRO A 41 -8.13 7.24 -16.05
N VAL A 42 -7.22 6.27 -16.20
CA VAL A 42 -7.29 4.98 -15.53
C VAL A 42 -7.40 5.28 -14.04
N LYS A 43 -8.58 5.02 -13.46
CA LYS A 43 -8.80 5.28 -12.04
C LYS A 43 -7.82 4.40 -11.28
N PRO A 44 -7.05 4.97 -10.34
CA PRO A 44 -6.10 4.19 -9.58
C PRO A 44 -6.85 3.15 -8.75
N VAL A 45 -6.42 1.89 -8.87
CA VAL A 45 -6.97 0.76 -8.11
C VAL A 45 -6.20 0.67 -6.81
N PHE A 46 -6.85 1.02 -5.71
CA PHE A 46 -6.31 0.94 -4.36
C PHE A 46 -6.57 -0.42 -3.73
N PHE A 47 -5.64 -0.83 -2.87
CA PHE A 47 -5.80 -2.01 -2.03
C PHE A 47 -7.03 -1.86 -1.09
N PRO A 48 -7.98 -2.82 -1.08
CA PRO A 48 -9.21 -2.73 -0.29
C PRO A 48 -8.97 -3.07 1.18
N VAL A 49 -8.44 -2.11 1.94
CA VAL A 49 -8.04 -2.27 3.35
C VAL A 49 -9.20 -2.77 4.22
N THR A 50 -10.40 -2.18 4.10
CA THR A 50 -11.53 -2.59 4.96
C THR A 50 -11.93 -4.04 4.72
N SER A 51 -12.02 -4.48 3.46
CA SER A 51 -12.33 -5.88 3.12
C SER A 51 -11.27 -6.84 3.64
N PHE A 52 -9.98 -6.46 3.55
CA PHE A 52 -8.89 -7.26 4.07
C PHE A 52 -8.99 -7.43 5.60
N LEU A 53 -9.24 -6.35 6.33
CA LEU A 53 -9.38 -6.39 7.80
C LEU A 53 -10.61 -7.20 8.23
N GLU A 54 -11.73 -7.07 7.53
CA GLU A 54 -12.93 -7.91 7.75
C GLU A 54 -12.63 -9.40 7.51
N GLY A 55 -11.85 -9.73 6.48
CA GLY A 55 -11.38 -11.08 6.22
C GLY A 55 -10.51 -11.62 7.35
N GLN A 56 -9.54 -10.83 7.82
CA GLN A 56 -8.67 -11.21 8.94
C GLN A 56 -9.45 -11.44 10.25
N LEU A 57 -10.47 -10.62 10.54
CA LEU A 57 -11.35 -10.85 11.67
C LEU A 57 -12.13 -12.18 11.54
N THR A 58 -12.54 -12.53 10.33
CA THR A 58 -13.21 -13.81 10.06
C THR A 58 -12.26 -14.98 10.32
N GLU A 59 -11.01 -14.90 9.86
CA GLU A 59 -10.00 -15.93 10.13
C GLU A 59 -9.73 -16.13 11.63
N ILE A 60 -9.65 -15.04 12.40
CA ILE A 60 -9.46 -15.13 13.87
C ILE A 60 -10.65 -15.83 14.52
N ARG A 61 -11.88 -15.49 14.08
CA ARG A 61 -13.11 -16.12 14.57
C ARG A 61 -13.17 -17.60 14.24
N GLU A 62 -12.83 -17.99 13.02
CA GLU A 62 -12.84 -19.39 12.58
C GLU A 62 -11.81 -20.25 13.33
N LYS A 63 -10.68 -19.66 13.71
CA LYS A 63 -9.68 -20.32 14.58
C LYS A 63 -10.16 -20.48 16.03
N GLY A 64 -11.25 -19.84 16.43
CA GLY A 64 -11.76 -19.89 17.80
C GLY A 64 -10.86 -19.19 18.82
N LEU A 65 -10.05 -18.22 18.37
CA LEU A 65 -9.10 -17.51 19.23
C LEU A 65 -9.78 -16.29 19.85
N ASN A 66 -9.73 -16.20 21.18
CA ASN A 66 -10.14 -15.00 21.91
C ASN A 66 -8.92 -14.08 22.10
N PRO A 67 -8.96 -12.83 21.61
CA PRO A 67 -7.85 -11.91 21.79
C PRO A 67 -7.58 -11.57 23.26
N ILE A 68 -6.32 -11.32 23.59
CA ILE A 68 -5.94 -10.68 24.86
C ILE A 68 -5.83 -9.19 24.61
N ARG A 69 -6.64 -8.42 25.33
CA ARG A 69 -6.59 -6.96 25.37
C ARG A 69 -5.61 -6.52 26.45
N VAL A 70 -4.58 -5.78 26.08
CA VAL A 70 -3.59 -5.18 26.99
C VAL A 70 -3.75 -3.66 26.93
N MET A 71 -4.11 -3.02 28.03
CA MET A 71 -4.21 -1.57 28.14
C MET A 71 -3.00 -1.00 28.88
N LYS A 72 -2.32 -0.03 28.29
CA LYS A 72 -1.24 0.71 28.96
C LYS A 72 -1.80 1.96 29.62
N GLN A 73 -1.65 2.05 30.93
CA GLN A 73 -2.02 3.25 31.70
C GLN A 73 -0.94 4.33 31.58
N THR A 74 -1.34 5.58 31.84
CA THR A 74 -0.43 6.74 31.80
C THR A 74 0.71 6.66 32.84
N ASP A 75 0.55 5.85 33.88
CA ASP A 75 1.56 5.61 34.92
C ASP A 75 2.52 4.46 34.59
N GLY A 76 2.39 3.84 33.40
CA GLY A 76 3.23 2.73 32.95
C GLY A 76 2.76 1.35 33.39
N ARG A 77 1.63 1.23 34.09
CA ARG A 77 1.02 -0.08 34.39
C ARG A 77 0.31 -0.65 33.17
N GLU A 78 0.28 -1.98 33.09
CA GLU A 78 -0.40 -2.71 32.03
C GLU A 78 -1.48 -3.62 32.61
N ASP A 79 -2.70 -3.51 32.09
CA ASP A 79 -3.82 -4.37 32.47
C ASP A 79 -4.19 -5.29 31.30
N SER A 80 -4.14 -6.60 31.54
CA SER A 80 -4.44 -7.62 30.54
C SER A 80 -5.78 -8.29 30.83
N THR A 81 -6.65 -8.36 29.84
CA THR A 81 -7.99 -8.96 29.93
C THR A 81 -8.29 -9.78 28.70
N TRP A 82 -8.96 -10.92 28.87
CA TRP A 82 -9.50 -11.67 27.74
C TRP A 82 -10.67 -10.90 27.13
N LEU A 83 -10.63 -10.72 25.81
CA LEU A 83 -11.69 -10.09 25.04
C LEU A 83 -12.45 -11.18 24.28
N LYS A 84 -13.78 -11.11 24.30
CA LYS A 84 -14.60 -11.96 23.44
C LYS A 84 -14.43 -11.53 21.99
N MET A 85 -14.37 -12.49 21.07
CA MET A 85 -14.20 -12.16 19.65
C MET A 85 -15.34 -11.30 19.08
N GLU A 86 -16.53 -11.37 19.66
CA GLU A 86 -17.67 -10.51 19.28
C GLU A 86 -17.44 -9.04 19.61
N GLU A 87 -16.59 -8.73 20.60
CA GLU A 87 -16.30 -7.36 21.07
C GLU A 87 -15.23 -6.67 20.21
N LEU A 88 -14.31 -7.44 19.60
CA LEU A 88 -13.20 -6.89 18.81
C LEU A 88 -13.64 -6.00 17.63
N PRO A 89 -14.64 -6.37 16.81
CA PRO A 89 -15.13 -5.50 15.73
C PRO A 89 -15.72 -4.18 16.24
N PHE A 90 -16.28 -4.14 17.44
CA PHE A 90 -16.82 -2.91 18.03
C PHE A 90 -15.70 -1.96 18.45
N GLU A 91 -14.60 -2.48 19.02
CA GLU A 91 -13.41 -1.70 19.36
C GLU A 91 -12.71 -1.10 18.12
N LEU A 92 -12.81 -1.79 16.99
CA LEU A 92 -12.17 -1.39 15.72
C LEU A 92 -13.09 -0.61 14.78
N LYS A 93 -14.37 -0.44 15.14
CA LYS A 93 -15.41 0.12 14.26
C LYS A 93 -14.99 1.47 13.66
N GLU A 94 -14.34 2.30 14.47
CA GLU A 94 -13.90 3.63 14.03
C GLU A 94 -12.90 3.58 12.87
N PHE A 95 -12.12 2.50 12.73
CA PHE A 95 -11.14 2.36 11.66
C PHE A 95 -11.73 1.78 10.37
N PHE A 96 -12.91 1.14 10.44
CA PHE A 96 -13.58 0.53 9.28
C PHE A 96 -14.53 1.47 8.54
N GLN A 97 -14.84 2.64 9.10
CA GLN A 97 -15.80 3.60 8.52
C GLN A 97 -15.17 4.98 8.35
N PRO A 98 -15.18 5.63 7.18
CA PRO A 98 -15.71 5.12 5.90
C PRO A 98 -14.90 3.93 5.37
N ARG A 99 -15.52 3.14 4.47
CA ARG A 99 -14.87 2.00 3.83
C ARG A 99 -13.68 2.48 2.99
N ILE A 100 -12.51 1.92 3.24
CA ILE A 100 -11.24 2.25 2.58
C ILE A 100 -11.10 1.32 1.37
N ASP A 101 -11.55 1.80 0.21
CA ASP A 101 -11.44 1.11 -1.08
C ASP A 101 -11.30 2.11 -2.25
N SER A 102 -11.12 1.56 -3.46
CA SER A 102 -10.97 2.36 -4.68
C SER A 102 -12.20 3.22 -4.99
N ALA A 103 -13.41 2.75 -4.68
CA ALA A 103 -14.65 3.43 -5.01
C ALA A 103 -14.86 4.68 -4.13
N GLY A 104 -14.51 4.57 -2.85
CA GLY A 104 -14.68 5.61 -1.84
C GLY A 104 -13.44 6.46 -1.56
N MET A 105 -12.27 6.17 -2.14
CA MET A 105 -11.03 6.91 -1.80
C MET A 105 -10.25 7.46 -3.01
N SER A 106 -10.42 6.93 -4.22
CA SER A 106 -9.59 7.28 -5.40
C SER A 106 -9.57 8.77 -5.76
N ASN A 107 -10.68 9.47 -5.53
CA ASN A 107 -10.80 10.90 -5.80
C ASN A 107 -10.02 11.77 -4.80
N TRP A 108 -9.86 11.31 -3.56
CA TRP A 108 -9.35 12.13 -2.45
C TRP A 108 -7.92 11.77 -2.04
N PHE A 109 -7.44 10.59 -2.42
CA PHE A 109 -6.12 10.09 -2.04
C PHE A 109 -5.23 9.82 -3.25
N SER A 110 -3.92 9.93 -3.06
CA SER A 110 -2.88 9.50 -4.00
C SER A 110 -2.11 8.35 -3.40
N GLU A 111 -1.85 7.33 -4.20
CA GLU A 111 -0.97 6.22 -3.84
C GLU A 111 0.48 6.57 -4.18
N LYS A 112 1.40 6.26 -3.27
CA LYS A 112 2.84 6.19 -3.50
C LYS A 112 3.29 4.77 -3.18
N SER A 113 3.93 4.12 -4.14
CA SER A 113 4.51 2.79 -3.99
C SER A 113 6.03 2.91 -3.93
N PHE A 114 6.65 2.32 -2.90
CA PHE A 114 8.09 2.31 -2.72
C PHE A 114 8.54 0.97 -2.12
N MET A 115 9.65 0.41 -2.63
CA MET A 115 10.32 -0.71 -2.00
C MET A 115 11.23 -0.18 -0.89
N ASP A 116 10.86 -0.42 0.37
CA ASP A 116 11.67 -0.02 1.50
C ASP A 116 12.77 -1.05 1.77
N GLU A 117 14.00 -0.75 1.33
CA GLU A 117 15.17 -1.60 1.54
C GLU A 117 15.54 -1.79 3.02
N SER A 118 15.17 -0.84 3.89
CA SER A 118 15.49 -0.91 5.32
C SER A 118 14.57 -1.88 6.07
N LEU A 119 13.31 -1.98 5.62
CA LEU A 119 12.30 -2.87 6.20
C LEU A 119 12.11 -4.17 5.41
N GLY A 120 12.60 -4.22 4.17
CA GLY A 120 12.40 -5.35 3.26
C GLY A 120 10.97 -5.50 2.77
N PHE A 121 10.18 -4.42 2.75
CA PHE A 121 8.75 -4.45 2.37
C PHE A 121 8.44 -3.52 1.20
N ILE A 122 7.51 -3.94 0.35
CA ILE A 122 6.83 -3.02 -0.56
C ILE A 122 5.83 -2.24 0.27
N THR A 123 5.96 -0.91 0.26
CA THR A 123 5.13 0.00 1.03
C THR A 123 4.24 0.78 0.08
N LEU A 124 2.92 0.62 0.25
CA LEU A 124 1.89 1.39 -0.44
C LEU A 124 1.34 2.43 0.52
N THR A 125 1.74 3.68 0.37
CA THR A 125 1.28 4.80 1.21
C THR A 125 0.24 5.60 0.46
N TYR A 126 -0.90 5.81 1.10
CA TYR A 126 -2.03 6.55 0.55
C TYR A 126 -2.22 7.84 1.33
N GLU A 127 -1.90 8.96 0.70
CA GLU A 127 -1.94 10.29 1.29
C GLU A 127 -3.07 11.13 0.70
N ARG A 128 -3.66 12.01 1.52
CA ARG A 128 -4.71 12.95 1.10
C ARG A 128 -4.17 13.94 0.06
N LYS A 129 -4.87 14.11 -1.06
CA LYS A 129 -4.52 15.05 -2.14
C LYS A 129 -4.86 16.52 -1.80
N SER A 130 -6.01 16.77 -1.17
CA SER A 130 -6.51 18.11 -0.80
C SER A 130 -7.74 18.00 0.12
N GLU A 131 -8.49 19.10 0.34
CA GLU A 131 -9.66 19.20 1.23
C GLU A 131 -10.58 17.97 1.12
N LEU A 132 -10.58 17.17 2.19
CA LEU A 132 -11.56 16.11 2.38
C LEU A 132 -12.84 16.73 2.97
N PRO A 133 -14.02 16.18 2.66
CA PRO A 133 -15.23 16.54 3.38
C PRO A 133 -15.03 16.35 4.90
N ASP A 134 -15.64 17.22 5.71
CA ASP A 134 -15.58 17.14 7.18
C ASP A 134 -16.04 15.79 7.75
N SER A 135 -16.78 15.01 6.95
CA SER A 135 -17.20 13.64 7.29
C SER A 135 -16.09 12.59 7.23
N ILE A 136 -14.90 12.91 6.72
CA ILE A 136 -13.78 11.98 6.54
C ILE A 136 -12.57 12.46 7.35
N ASP A 137 -12.35 11.82 8.49
CA ASP A 137 -11.22 12.03 9.38
C ASP A 137 -9.97 11.21 8.99
N LEU A 138 -10.03 10.45 7.89
CA LEU A 138 -8.90 9.67 7.39
C LEU A 138 -7.81 10.61 6.85
N LYS A 139 -6.59 10.46 7.38
CA LYS A 139 -5.42 11.26 7.00
C LYS A 139 -4.52 10.51 6.02
N GLU A 140 -4.16 9.29 6.40
CA GLU A 140 -3.21 8.45 5.68
C GLU A 140 -3.45 6.99 6.05
N TRP A 141 -3.18 6.08 5.13
CA TRP A 141 -2.94 4.68 5.47
C TRP A 141 -1.79 4.10 4.66
N THR A 142 -1.12 3.12 5.23
CA THR A 142 0.05 2.48 4.65
C THR A 142 -0.10 0.97 4.72
N VAL A 143 0.10 0.30 3.59
CA VAL A 143 0.07 -1.16 3.49
C VAL A 143 1.49 -1.65 3.23
N TYR A 144 1.94 -2.57 4.07
CA TYR A 144 3.24 -3.20 3.96
C TYR A 144 3.06 -4.62 3.44
N ILE A 145 3.67 -4.90 2.29
CA ILE A 145 3.59 -6.18 1.59
C ILE A 145 4.98 -6.82 1.60
N ASP A 146 5.01 -8.09 1.98
CA ASP A 146 6.20 -8.92 1.89
C ASP A 146 6.49 -9.28 0.42
N PRO A 147 7.62 -8.85 -0.14
CA PRO A 147 7.93 -9.07 -1.56
C PRO A 147 8.27 -10.54 -1.87
N GLU A 148 8.62 -11.36 -0.88
CA GLU A 148 8.91 -12.78 -1.07
C GLU A 148 7.64 -13.61 -1.07
N THR A 149 6.66 -13.26 -0.22
CA THR A 149 5.42 -14.03 -0.06
C THR A 149 4.20 -13.43 -0.74
N ASP A 150 4.30 -12.19 -1.22
CA ASP A 150 3.20 -11.37 -1.76
C ASP A 150 2.00 -11.22 -0.79
N LYS A 151 2.29 -11.31 0.51
CA LYS A 151 1.28 -11.19 1.57
C LYS A 151 1.37 -9.85 2.26
N VAL A 152 0.22 -9.30 2.63
CA VAL A 152 0.14 -8.14 3.51
C VAL A 152 0.65 -8.52 4.89
N ASN A 153 1.72 -7.85 5.32
CA ASN A 153 2.33 -8.05 6.64
C ASN A 153 1.70 -7.12 7.68
N ARG A 154 1.54 -5.84 7.31
CA ARG A 154 1.09 -4.79 8.22
C ARG A 154 0.22 -3.77 7.48
N ILE A 155 -0.77 -3.23 8.18
CA ILE A 155 -1.52 -2.05 7.76
C ILE A 155 -1.43 -1.02 8.86
N TYR A 156 -1.10 0.21 8.50
CA TYR A 156 -1.09 1.34 9.41
C TYR A 156 -2.13 2.36 8.95
N ILE A 157 -3.00 2.81 9.85
CA ILE A 157 -4.08 3.76 9.53
C ILE A 157 -3.97 4.93 10.49
N VAL A 158 -3.99 6.14 9.95
CA VAL A 158 -3.99 7.38 10.72
C VAL A 158 -5.26 8.16 10.43
N ARG A 159 -5.98 8.49 11.50
CA ARG A 159 -7.13 9.38 11.50
C ARG A 159 -6.82 10.62 12.30
N GLN A 160 -7.22 11.77 11.80
CA GLN A 160 -7.01 13.06 12.47
C GLN A 160 -8.30 13.88 12.42
N SER A 161 -8.73 14.35 13.59
CA SER A 161 -9.87 15.23 13.77
C SER A 161 -9.49 16.34 14.75
N GLY A 162 -9.20 17.54 14.24
CA GLY A 162 -8.64 18.63 15.03
C GLY A 162 -7.34 18.21 15.72
N ASP A 163 -7.31 18.37 17.04
CA ASP A 163 -6.18 18.02 17.91
C ASP A 163 -6.11 16.52 18.25
N SER A 164 -7.11 15.72 17.87
CA SER A 164 -7.12 14.28 18.14
C SER A 164 -6.55 13.49 16.95
N THR A 165 -5.52 12.69 17.21
CA THR A 165 -4.95 11.72 16.27
C THR A 165 -5.19 10.31 16.79
N ARG A 166 -5.77 9.46 15.94
CA ARG A 166 -6.04 8.05 16.23
C ARG A 166 -5.29 7.19 15.23
N GLN A 167 -4.55 6.23 15.74
CA GLN A 167 -3.66 5.38 14.96
C GLN A 167 -4.04 3.93 15.20
N LEU A 168 -4.12 3.16 14.12
CA LEU A 168 -4.25 1.71 14.17
C LEU A 168 -3.05 1.10 13.45
N THR A 169 -2.29 0.27 14.15
CA THR A 169 -1.31 -0.64 13.54
C THR A 169 -1.87 -2.05 13.57
N TRP A 170 -2.21 -2.59 12.41
CA TRP A 170 -2.63 -3.97 12.23
C TRP A 170 -1.46 -4.82 11.77
N GLN A 171 -1.15 -5.91 12.46
CA GLN A 171 -0.18 -6.91 12.04
C GLN A 171 -0.92 -8.19 11.68
N ALA A 172 -0.86 -8.56 10.40
CA ALA A 172 -1.63 -9.69 9.87
C ALA A 172 -1.31 -10.98 10.63
N GLY A 173 -2.35 -11.68 11.07
CA GLY A 173 -2.23 -12.91 11.84
C GLY A 173 -1.66 -12.79 13.26
N LYS A 174 -1.32 -11.59 13.75
CA LYS A 174 -0.63 -11.43 15.05
C LYS A 174 -1.38 -10.62 16.10
N GLN A 175 -1.54 -9.33 15.82
CA GLN A 175 -2.04 -8.36 16.78
C GLN A 175 -2.52 -7.10 16.09
N CYS A 176 -3.28 -6.27 16.81
CA CYS A 176 -3.42 -4.87 16.47
C CYS A 176 -3.18 -3.96 17.67
N HIS A 177 -2.76 -2.74 17.37
CA HIS A 177 -2.42 -1.72 18.35
C HIS A 177 -3.14 -0.42 18.01
N ILE A 178 -3.88 0.11 18.97
CA ILE A 178 -4.63 1.35 18.86
C ILE A 178 -4.01 2.38 19.79
N VAL A 179 -3.65 3.54 19.23
CA VAL A 179 -3.17 4.69 20.00
C VAL A 179 -4.05 5.90 19.72
N HIS A 180 -4.55 6.53 20.78
CA HIS A 180 -5.24 7.82 20.70
C HIS A 180 -4.37 8.89 21.34
N ILE A 181 -4.03 9.91 20.57
CA ILE A 181 -3.13 10.99 20.95
C ILE A 181 -3.91 12.30 20.85
N LEU A 182 -3.94 13.06 21.94
CA LEU A 182 -4.41 14.44 21.95
C LEU A 182 -3.20 15.36 21.82
N SER A 183 -3.21 16.23 20.83
CA SER A 183 -2.14 17.20 20.54
C SER A 183 -2.70 18.62 20.58
N PRO A 184 -2.94 19.19 21.79
CA PRO A 184 -3.50 20.52 21.92
C PRO A 184 -2.53 21.58 21.40
N GLU A 185 -3.05 22.65 20.81
CA GLU A 185 -2.23 23.76 20.32
C GLU A 185 -1.33 24.34 21.44
N GLY A 186 -0.02 24.37 21.18
CA GLY A 186 0.98 24.89 22.13
C GLY A 186 1.35 23.96 23.31
N ALA A 187 0.78 22.76 23.39
CA ALA A 187 1.09 21.78 24.44
C ALA A 187 1.78 20.53 23.89
N LYS A 188 2.40 19.74 24.78
CA LYS A 188 2.96 18.43 24.41
C LYS A 188 1.82 17.45 24.13
N PRO A 189 1.94 16.57 23.11
CA PRO A 189 0.97 15.51 22.88
C PRO A 189 0.82 14.58 24.09
N VAL A 190 -0.42 14.20 24.40
CA VAL A 190 -0.77 13.29 25.50
C VAL A 190 -1.46 12.06 24.92
N VAL A 191 -0.95 10.88 25.27
CA VAL A 191 -1.58 9.60 24.91
C VAL A 191 -2.77 9.36 25.84
N GLN A 192 -3.98 9.30 25.28
CA GLN A 192 -5.22 9.06 26.01
C GLN A 192 -5.61 7.57 26.05
N LYS A 193 -5.32 6.83 24.98
CA LYS A 193 -5.59 5.40 24.84
C LYS A 193 -4.37 4.75 24.20
N ASP A 194 -3.90 3.66 24.79
CA ASP A 194 -2.83 2.81 24.25
C ASP A 194 -3.21 1.37 24.55
N VAL A 195 -3.72 0.66 23.53
CA VAL A 195 -4.33 -0.65 23.69
C VAL A 195 -3.85 -1.60 22.61
N TYR A 196 -3.39 -2.77 23.03
CA TYR A 196 -3.04 -3.89 22.16
C TYR A 196 -4.11 -4.96 22.24
N TYR A 197 -4.35 -5.62 21.11
CA TYR A 197 -5.13 -6.84 21.01
C TYR A 197 -4.24 -7.90 20.38
N HIS A 198 -3.84 -8.89 21.16
CA HIS A 198 -3.01 -10.00 20.69
C HIS A 198 -3.89 -11.21 20.41
N TRP A 199 -3.59 -11.97 19.35
CA TRP A 199 -4.26 -13.24 19.05
C TRP A 199 -3.30 -14.31 18.50
N ASP A 200 -2.01 -14.01 18.45
CA ASP A 200 -0.92 -14.97 18.17
C ASP A 200 -0.26 -15.33 19.50
N PHE A 201 -0.50 -16.57 19.94
CA PHE A 201 -0.07 -17.12 21.22
C PHE A 201 0.58 -18.48 21.02
#